data_AF-A0A2X3EWP0-F1
#
_entry.id   AF-A0A2X3EWP0-F1
#
_cell.length_a   1.000
_cell.length_b   1.000
_cell.length_c   1.000
_cell.angle_alpha   90.00
_cell.angle_beta   90.00
_cell.angle_gamma   90.00
#
_symmetry.space_group_name_H-M   'P 1'
#
loop_
_entity.id
_entity.type
_entity.pdbx_description
1 polymer ?
#
loop_
_entity_poly.entity_id
_entity_poly.type
_entity_poly.pdbx_seq_one_letter_code
_entity_poly.pdbx_strand_id
1 'polypeptide(L)'
;MVGHATFCVVVVFNNVIARFRRTSWSMVEASMDLGATGWQTFRYVVLPNLGSALLAGGMLAFALSFDEIIVTTFTAGHERTLPLWLLNQLGRPRDVPVTNVVALLVMLVTTIPILGPGGSPATAIATPETGNKTMKQDNAMQHNLLINGNLVAGEGEKVPVYNPATGEVILEIAEATAAQVDAAVEAADRAFDAWSQTTPKTRAECLLKLADAISAQAETLAQLESLNCGKPLHCVINDEMPAIVDVFRFFAGAARCLPGMAAGEYLEGHTSMIRRDPVGVVASIAPWNYPLMMAAWKLAPALAAGNCVVIKPSEITPLTALKLAELAKDIFPEGVINVLFGRGKTVGDPLTAHVKVRMVSLTGSIATGAHIIGHTASSIKRTHMELGGKAPVIVFDDADIDAVVDGVRTFGFYNAGQDCTAACRIYAQQGIYDQLVEKLGAAVASLKMGRRRTLPPNWVR
;
A
#
# COMPACT_ATOMS: atom_id res chain seq x y z
N MET A 1 18.50 17.59 -28.17
CA MET A 1 17.99 18.64 -27.26
C MET A 1 17.15 17.99 -26.16
N VAL A 2 16.87 18.75 -25.09
CA VAL A 2 15.80 18.65 -24.06
C VAL A 2 14.78 17.48 -24.16
N GLY A 3 14.37 16.77 -23.09
CA GLY A 3 14.80 16.78 -21.68
C GLY A 3 13.67 16.89 -20.63
N HIS A 4 13.86 16.24 -19.47
CA HIS A 4 13.14 16.40 -18.18
C HIS A 4 11.65 15.97 -18.08
N ALA A 5 11.04 15.81 -16.89
CA ALA A 5 11.47 15.27 -15.58
C ALA A 5 10.30 15.36 -14.56
N THR A 6 10.30 14.53 -13.50
CA THR A 6 9.71 14.87 -12.18
C THR A 6 10.45 14.09 -11.08
N PHE A 7 10.51 14.64 -9.86
CA PHE A 7 11.44 14.23 -8.81
C PHE A 7 10.76 13.53 -7.62
N CYS A 8 11.56 12.80 -6.84
CA CYS A 8 11.31 12.51 -5.43
C CYS A 8 12.31 13.33 -4.59
N VAL A 9 11.89 13.86 -3.44
CA VAL A 9 12.75 14.71 -2.60
C VAL A 9 13.46 13.84 -1.56
N VAL A 10 14.79 13.86 -1.58
CA VAL A 10 15.65 13.30 -0.52
C VAL A 10 16.57 14.42 -0.04
N VAL A 11 16.53 14.73 1.25
CA VAL A 11 17.44 15.71 1.86
C VAL A 11 18.75 15.00 2.19
N VAL A 12 19.84 15.46 1.58
CA VAL A 12 21.19 14.98 1.85
C VAL A 12 22.07 16.19 2.15
N PHE A 13 22.70 16.22 3.32
CA PHE A 13 23.71 17.23 3.62
C PHE A 13 24.91 17.02 2.71
N ASN A 14 25.36 18.09 2.05
CA ASN A 14 26.28 18.01 0.93
C ASN A 14 27.61 18.67 1.28
N ASN A 15 28.70 17.93 1.17
CA ASN A 15 30.03 18.52 1.05
C ASN A 15 30.90 17.74 0.05
N VAL A 16 31.47 18.48 -0.91
CA VAL A 16 32.61 18.12 -1.77
C VAL A 16 32.51 16.86 -2.66
N ILE A 17 31.93 17.06 -3.86
CA ILE A 17 32.44 16.57 -5.17
C ILE A 17 32.86 15.08 -5.26
N ALA A 18 31.87 14.19 -5.45
CA ALA A 18 32.07 12.90 -6.11
C ALA A 18 31.27 12.85 -7.43
N ARG A 19 31.95 12.61 -8.57
CA ARG A 19 31.31 12.56 -9.90
C ARG A 19 30.76 11.16 -10.22
N PHE A 20 29.53 10.86 -9.83
CA PHE A 20 28.85 9.65 -10.28
C PHE A 20 28.72 9.59 -11.80
N ARG A 21 29.46 8.65 -12.44
CA ARG A 21 29.38 8.32 -13.86
C ARG A 21 29.01 6.85 -14.02
N ARG A 22 27.82 6.62 -14.60
CA ARG A 22 27.19 5.31 -14.90
C ARG A 22 26.88 4.45 -13.67
N THR A 23 25.67 3.90 -13.67
CA THR A 23 25.40 2.60 -13.07
C THR A 23 25.81 1.51 -14.08
N SER A 24 26.45 0.44 -13.61
CA SER A 24 26.88 -0.70 -14.41
C SER A 24 25.71 -1.68 -14.68
N TRP A 25 25.83 -2.51 -15.73
CA TRP A 25 24.72 -3.34 -16.22
C TRP A 25 24.70 -4.75 -15.62
N SER A 26 25.85 -5.26 -15.18
CA SER A 26 25.98 -6.57 -14.54
C SER A 26 26.23 -6.47 -13.03
N MET A 27 25.83 -7.51 -12.28
CA MET A 27 26.15 -7.63 -10.85
C MET A 27 27.65 -7.85 -10.58
N VAL A 28 28.39 -8.30 -11.59
CA VAL A 28 29.85 -8.53 -11.52
C VAL A 28 30.58 -7.19 -11.53
N GLU A 29 30.30 -6.33 -12.51
CA GLU A 29 30.79 -4.94 -12.54
C GLU A 29 30.39 -4.21 -11.26
N ALA A 30 29.10 -4.23 -10.89
CA ALA A 30 28.60 -3.54 -9.71
C ALA A 30 29.27 -3.99 -8.40
N SER A 31 29.67 -5.26 -8.28
CA SER A 31 30.44 -5.71 -7.11
C SER A 31 31.89 -5.20 -7.11
N MET A 32 32.53 -5.10 -8.28
CA MET A 32 33.88 -4.54 -8.43
C MET A 32 33.89 -3.01 -8.27
N ASP A 33 32.86 -2.31 -8.76
CA ASP A 33 32.60 -0.88 -8.52
C ASP A 33 32.44 -0.58 -7.02
N LEU A 34 31.89 -1.53 -6.25
CA LEU A 34 31.78 -1.49 -4.79
C LEU A 34 33.02 -2.06 -4.06
N GLY A 35 34.15 -2.23 -4.76
CA GLY A 35 35.44 -2.61 -4.18
C GLY A 35 35.63 -4.09 -3.85
N ALA A 36 34.73 -4.99 -4.27
CA ALA A 36 34.92 -6.42 -4.06
C ALA A 36 36.07 -6.97 -4.91
N THR A 37 36.98 -7.71 -4.28
CA THR A 37 38.05 -8.44 -4.99
C THR A 37 37.45 -9.48 -5.95
N GLY A 38 38.20 -9.86 -6.99
CA GLY A 38 37.76 -10.90 -7.94
C GLY A 38 37.36 -12.22 -7.26
N TRP A 39 37.97 -12.59 -6.14
CA TRP A 39 37.57 -13.76 -5.35
C TRP A 39 36.26 -13.57 -4.57
N GLN A 40 36.03 -12.38 -3.99
CA GLN A 40 34.74 -12.05 -3.36
C GLN A 40 33.61 -11.99 -4.41
N THR A 41 33.85 -11.35 -5.55
CA THR A 41 32.91 -11.35 -6.69
C THR A 41 32.63 -12.78 -7.18
N PHE A 42 33.65 -13.62 -7.32
CA PHE A 42 33.45 -15.02 -7.70
C PHE A 42 32.62 -15.78 -6.66
N ARG A 43 33.00 -15.73 -5.38
CA ARG A 43 32.39 -16.50 -4.28
C ARG A 43 30.95 -16.06 -3.96
N TYR A 44 30.67 -14.77 -3.99
CA TYR A 44 29.40 -14.21 -3.50
C TYR A 44 28.45 -13.74 -4.61
N VAL A 45 28.93 -13.55 -5.86
CA VAL A 45 28.08 -13.16 -7.00
C VAL A 45 28.08 -14.23 -8.08
N VAL A 46 29.24 -14.70 -8.56
CA VAL A 46 29.28 -15.63 -9.70
C VAL A 46 28.81 -17.04 -9.31
N LEU A 47 29.39 -17.61 -8.26
CA LEU A 47 29.13 -19.00 -7.84
C LEU A 47 27.65 -19.26 -7.46
N PRO A 48 26.94 -18.37 -6.73
CA PRO A 48 25.51 -18.54 -6.48
C PRO A 48 24.66 -18.48 -7.75
N ASN A 49 24.98 -17.55 -8.68
CA ASN A 49 24.26 -17.44 -9.96
C ASN A 49 24.53 -18.62 -10.90
N LEU A 50 25.68 -19.28 -10.80
CA LEU A 50 25.98 -20.53 -11.52
C LEU A 50 25.34 -21.78 -10.89
N GLY A 51 24.83 -21.70 -9.64
CA GLY A 51 24.37 -22.86 -8.88
C GLY A 51 23.29 -23.69 -9.58
N SER A 52 22.29 -23.04 -10.19
CA SER A 52 21.23 -23.73 -10.94
C SER A 52 21.72 -24.34 -12.25
N ALA A 53 22.65 -23.69 -12.94
CA ALA A 53 23.28 -24.21 -14.17
C ALA A 53 24.17 -25.43 -13.87
N LEU A 54 24.94 -25.40 -12.78
CA LEU A 54 25.75 -26.52 -12.31
C LEU A 54 24.88 -27.70 -11.88
N LEU A 55 23.77 -27.45 -11.16
CA LEU A 55 22.81 -28.50 -10.77
C LEU A 55 22.16 -29.14 -12.01
N ALA A 56 21.66 -28.33 -12.95
CA ALA A 56 21.02 -28.82 -14.17
C ALA A 56 22.02 -29.59 -15.08
N GLY A 57 23.25 -29.10 -15.21
CA GLY A 57 24.32 -29.79 -15.93
C GLY A 57 24.72 -31.11 -15.27
N GLY A 58 24.79 -31.16 -13.94
CA GLY A 58 25.05 -32.38 -13.18
C GLY A 58 23.92 -33.41 -13.33
N MET A 59 22.66 -32.98 -13.26
CA MET A 59 21.50 -33.86 -13.51
C MET A 59 21.46 -34.39 -14.94
N LEU A 60 21.82 -33.56 -15.94
CA LEU A 60 21.91 -33.99 -17.33
C LEU A 60 23.05 -34.99 -17.56
N ALA A 61 24.23 -34.75 -16.98
CA ALA A 61 25.36 -35.68 -17.05
C ALA A 61 25.05 -37.02 -16.35
N PHE A 62 24.35 -36.99 -15.22
CA PHE A 62 23.85 -38.18 -14.53
C PHE A 62 22.83 -38.94 -15.39
N ALA A 63 21.83 -38.25 -15.95
CA ALA A 63 20.85 -38.85 -16.87
C ALA A 63 21.51 -39.54 -18.09
N LEU A 64 22.50 -38.90 -18.70
CA LEU A 64 23.25 -39.44 -19.84
C LEU A 64 24.17 -40.63 -19.47
N SER A 65 24.41 -40.89 -18.18
CA SER A 65 25.28 -41.99 -17.73
C SER A 65 24.57 -43.35 -17.56
N PHE A 66 23.24 -43.40 -17.71
CA PHE A 66 22.44 -44.63 -17.55
C PHE A 66 21.85 -45.22 -18.84
N ASP A 67 22.07 -44.58 -20.00
CA ASP A 67 21.68 -45.04 -21.35
C ASP A 67 20.16 -45.32 -21.54
N GLU A 68 19.31 -44.88 -20.61
CA GLU A 68 17.85 -44.91 -20.73
C GLU A 68 17.29 -43.65 -21.40
N ILE A 69 16.20 -43.79 -22.16
CA ILE A 69 15.55 -42.69 -22.90
C ILE A 69 14.72 -41.83 -21.93
N ILE A 70 15.40 -40.97 -21.18
CA ILE A 70 14.75 -39.96 -20.33
C ILE A 70 14.20 -38.84 -21.22
N VAL A 71 12.89 -38.86 -21.44
CA VAL A 71 12.15 -37.78 -22.09
C VAL A 71 12.06 -36.58 -21.13
N THR A 72 13.13 -35.78 -21.10
CA THR A 72 13.22 -34.55 -20.30
C THR A 72 12.27 -33.50 -20.87
N THR A 73 10.99 -33.57 -20.49
CA THR A 73 9.93 -32.64 -20.91
C THR A 73 10.14 -31.28 -20.26
N PHE A 74 11.00 -30.45 -20.85
CA PHE A 74 11.08 -29.03 -20.54
C PHE A 74 9.75 -28.36 -20.92
N THR A 75 8.91 -28.03 -19.95
CA THR A 75 7.66 -27.28 -20.16
C THR A 75 7.92 -25.79 -20.41
N ALA A 76 8.69 -25.50 -21.45
CA ALA A 76 8.62 -24.24 -22.19
C ALA A 76 7.64 -24.46 -23.35
N GLY A 77 6.73 -23.50 -23.58
CA GLY A 77 5.68 -23.62 -24.59
C GLY A 77 6.20 -23.73 -26.03
N HIS A 78 5.29 -24.02 -26.95
CA HIS A 78 5.48 -24.40 -28.37
C HIS A 78 6.48 -23.58 -29.23
N GLU A 79 6.94 -22.43 -28.75
CA GLU A 79 7.80 -21.47 -29.45
C GLU A 79 9.27 -21.45 -28.96
N ARG A 80 9.60 -22.09 -27.82
CA ARG A 80 10.94 -21.99 -27.20
C ARG A 80 11.64 -23.35 -27.07
N THR A 81 12.33 -23.77 -28.12
CA THR A 81 13.22 -24.94 -28.09
C THR A 81 14.50 -24.65 -27.29
N LEU A 82 15.16 -25.70 -26.77
CA LEU A 82 16.40 -25.57 -25.99
C LEU A 82 17.52 -24.80 -26.71
N PRO A 83 17.77 -24.97 -28.03
CA PRO A 83 18.73 -24.14 -28.76
C PRO A 83 18.33 -22.66 -28.83
N LEU A 84 17.04 -22.34 -29.05
CA LEU A 84 16.55 -20.96 -29.05
C LEU A 84 16.65 -20.30 -27.68
N TRP A 85 16.50 -21.08 -26.60
CA TRP A 85 16.72 -20.59 -25.23
C TRP A 85 18.20 -20.29 -24.98
N LEU A 86 19.11 -21.21 -25.30
CA LEU A 86 20.56 -21.01 -25.18
C LEU A 86 21.04 -19.78 -25.98
N LEU A 87 20.55 -19.62 -27.21
CA LEU A 87 20.94 -18.49 -28.08
C LEU A 87 20.45 -17.14 -27.54
N ASN A 88 19.28 -17.09 -26.89
CA ASN A 88 18.79 -15.86 -26.24
C ASN A 88 19.55 -15.54 -24.94
N GLN A 89 19.92 -16.55 -24.14
CA GLN A 89 20.62 -16.34 -22.87
C GLN A 89 22.01 -15.72 -23.05
N LEU A 90 22.71 -16.04 -24.15
CA LEU A 90 23.97 -15.41 -24.55
C LEU A 90 23.86 -13.88 -24.73
N GLY A 91 22.65 -13.34 -25.00
CA GLY A 91 22.40 -11.91 -25.13
C GLY A 91 21.69 -11.25 -23.95
N ARG A 92 21.17 -12.00 -22.96
CA ARG A 92 20.32 -11.47 -21.88
C ARG A 92 20.50 -12.21 -20.53
N PRO A 93 21.66 -12.08 -19.85
CA PRO A 93 22.01 -12.85 -18.65
C PRO A 93 21.29 -12.40 -17.35
N ARG A 94 20.01 -12.03 -17.42
CA ARG A 94 19.17 -11.68 -16.24
C ARG A 94 18.00 -12.66 -16.01
N ASP A 95 17.66 -13.50 -16.97
CA ASP A 95 16.55 -14.47 -16.87
C ASP A 95 17.02 -15.78 -16.22
N VAL A 96 17.18 -15.77 -14.88
CA VAL A 96 17.53 -16.97 -14.11
C VAL A 96 16.41 -18.03 -14.13
N PRO A 97 16.71 -19.32 -14.36
CA PRO A 97 15.71 -20.38 -14.38
C PRO A 97 15.24 -20.75 -12.96
N VAL A 98 13.92 -20.74 -12.75
CA VAL A 98 13.28 -21.34 -11.56
C VAL A 98 13.02 -22.82 -11.84
N THR A 99 13.93 -23.70 -11.42
CA THR A 99 13.75 -25.15 -11.49
C THR A 99 12.80 -25.63 -10.38
N ASN A 100 11.50 -25.56 -10.65
CA ASN A 100 10.46 -26.18 -9.81
C ASN A 100 10.50 -27.70 -9.94
N VAL A 101 11.24 -28.37 -9.05
CA VAL A 101 11.24 -29.84 -8.95
C VAL A 101 9.95 -30.31 -8.27
N VAL A 102 8.94 -30.66 -9.07
CA VAL A 102 7.68 -31.23 -8.56
C VAL A 102 7.87 -32.73 -8.29
N ALA A 103 8.37 -33.06 -7.10
CA ALA A 103 8.37 -34.43 -6.59
C ALA A 103 6.96 -34.83 -6.14
N LEU A 104 6.17 -35.42 -7.04
CA LEU A 104 4.80 -35.85 -6.75
C LEU A 104 4.79 -37.16 -5.94
N LEU A 105 4.63 -37.05 -4.61
CA LEU A 105 4.59 -38.20 -3.71
C LEU A 105 3.13 -38.46 -3.26
N VAL A 106 2.47 -39.44 -3.91
CA VAL A 106 1.07 -39.78 -3.65
C VAL A 106 0.95 -40.67 -2.42
N MET A 107 0.20 -40.20 -1.41
CA MET A 107 -0.18 -40.97 -0.22
C MET A 107 -1.70 -41.08 -0.15
N LEU A 108 -2.23 -42.31 -0.16
CA LEU A 108 -3.66 -42.65 -0.17
C LEU A 108 -4.04 -43.40 1.11
N VAL A 109 -4.95 -42.84 1.92
CA VAL A 109 -5.71 -43.55 2.97
C VAL A 109 -7.14 -42.97 3.02
N THR A 110 -8.15 -43.81 3.28
CA THR A 110 -9.60 -43.50 3.12
C THR A 110 -10.45 -43.97 4.31
N THR A 111 -11.76 -43.62 4.29
CA THR A 111 -12.86 -44.06 5.22
C THR A 111 -12.87 -43.39 6.62
N ILE A 112 -13.99 -43.21 7.35
CA ILE A 112 -15.45 -43.34 7.06
C ILE A 112 -16.25 -42.33 7.95
N PRO A 113 -17.50 -41.93 7.60
CA PRO A 113 -18.28 -40.90 8.33
C PRO A 113 -19.34 -41.45 9.31
N ILE A 114 -19.98 -40.55 10.09
CA ILE A 114 -21.21 -40.83 10.88
C ILE A 114 -22.24 -39.70 10.67
N LEU A 115 -23.52 -40.07 10.60
CA LEU A 115 -24.71 -39.20 10.50
C LEU A 115 -25.58 -39.30 11.77
N GLY A 116 -26.31 -38.24 12.12
CA GLY A 116 -27.30 -38.22 13.22
C GLY A 116 -28.18 -36.95 13.22
N PRO A 117 -29.51 -37.01 13.44
CA PRO A 117 -30.41 -35.89 13.06
C PRO A 117 -31.24 -35.23 14.19
N GLY A 118 -31.86 -34.08 13.87
CA GLY A 118 -32.90 -33.40 14.66
C GLY A 118 -32.43 -32.06 15.29
N GLY A 119 -33.23 -30.97 15.33
CA GLY A 119 -34.60 -30.75 14.86
C GLY A 119 -35.01 -29.25 14.91
N SER A 120 -36.29 -28.95 14.62
CA SER A 120 -36.92 -27.61 14.59
C SER A 120 -38.46 -27.78 14.72
N PRO A 121 -39.32 -26.74 14.93
CA PRO A 121 -39.12 -25.29 14.78
C PRO A 121 -39.74 -24.45 15.95
N ALA A 122 -40.16 -23.20 15.68
CA ALA A 122 -41.16 -22.33 16.37
C ALA A 122 -40.69 -20.87 16.58
N THR A 123 -41.65 -19.96 16.83
CA THR A 123 -41.68 -18.62 16.21
C THR A 123 -42.52 -17.57 16.96
N ALA A 124 -42.01 -16.33 17.10
CA ALA A 124 -42.76 -15.09 17.43
C ALA A 124 -41.90 -13.87 16.96
N ILE A 125 -42.36 -12.73 16.41
CA ILE A 125 -43.58 -11.88 16.54
C ILE A 125 -43.60 -11.05 17.86
N ALA A 126 -43.96 -9.75 17.95
CA ALA A 126 -43.56 -8.47 17.29
C ALA A 126 -44.43 -7.30 17.90
N THR A 127 -44.18 -5.98 17.79
CA THR A 127 -43.15 -5.22 17.05
C THR A 127 -42.57 -3.95 17.77
N PRO A 128 -43.32 -2.87 18.12
CA PRO A 128 -42.71 -1.52 18.07
C PRO A 128 -42.94 -0.55 19.26
N GLU A 129 -42.04 0.44 19.40
CA GLU A 129 -42.32 1.77 20.03
C GLU A 129 -41.59 2.90 19.26
N THR A 130 -42.01 4.15 19.49
CA THR A 130 -41.70 5.30 18.61
C THR A 130 -41.37 6.61 19.34
N GLY A 131 -40.39 7.36 18.80
CA GLY A 131 -40.11 8.75 19.15
C GLY A 131 -38.98 8.95 20.19
N ASN A 132 -38.36 10.12 20.31
CA ASN A 132 -38.52 11.36 19.52
C ASN A 132 -37.14 12.05 19.36
N LYS A 133 -37.01 12.94 18.37
CA LYS A 133 -35.74 13.63 18.08
C LYS A 133 -35.39 14.65 19.17
N THR A 134 -34.14 14.63 19.61
CA THR A 134 -33.50 15.78 20.29
C THR A 134 -32.09 15.89 19.75
N MET A 135 -31.70 17.04 19.19
CA MET A 135 -30.32 17.27 18.75
C MET A 135 -29.42 17.43 19.97
N LYS A 136 -28.82 16.32 20.40
CA LYS A 136 -27.55 16.35 21.14
C LYS A 136 -26.40 16.35 20.15
N GLN A 137 -25.32 17.02 20.51
CA GLN A 137 -24.03 16.88 19.84
C GLN A 137 -23.34 15.65 20.46
N ASP A 138 -23.74 14.46 20.02
CA ASP A 138 -23.27 13.21 20.61
C ASP A 138 -21.79 12.96 20.26
N ASN A 139 -20.94 12.85 21.29
CA ASN A 139 -19.52 12.50 21.17
C ASN A 139 -19.30 11.00 20.88
N ALA A 140 -20.24 10.35 20.21
CA ALA A 140 -20.16 8.94 19.86
C ALA A 140 -19.12 8.73 18.74
N MET A 141 -18.32 7.67 18.84
CA MET A 141 -17.35 7.33 17.80
C MET A 141 -18.05 6.89 16.51
N GLN A 142 -17.69 7.50 15.39
CA GLN A 142 -18.25 7.16 14.08
C GLN A 142 -17.83 5.75 13.66
N HIS A 143 -18.83 4.94 13.32
CA HIS A 143 -18.72 3.52 12.97
C HIS A 143 -19.54 3.16 11.72
N ASN A 144 -20.22 4.14 11.10
CA ASN A 144 -21.00 3.95 9.88
C ASN A 144 -20.11 4.09 8.63
N LEU A 145 -20.45 3.32 7.61
CA LEU A 145 -19.94 3.42 6.25
C LEU A 145 -20.46 4.71 5.60
N LEU A 146 -19.76 5.24 4.59
CA LEU A 146 -20.31 6.25 3.68
C LEU A 146 -20.59 5.59 2.34
N ILE A 147 -21.86 5.55 1.93
CA ILE A 147 -22.32 4.98 0.66
C ILE A 147 -23.30 5.97 0.02
N ASN A 148 -23.05 6.39 -1.22
CA ASN A 148 -23.90 7.33 -1.96
C ASN A 148 -24.29 8.58 -1.12
N GLY A 149 -23.31 9.25 -0.50
CA GLY A 149 -23.52 10.45 0.31
C GLY A 149 -24.26 10.24 1.65
N ASN A 150 -24.60 9.00 2.01
CA ASN A 150 -25.33 8.65 3.22
C ASN A 150 -24.44 7.84 4.18
N LEU A 151 -24.61 8.10 5.49
CA LEU A 151 -23.93 7.35 6.54
C LEU A 151 -24.83 6.16 6.95
N VAL A 152 -24.34 4.94 6.74
CA VAL A 152 -25.11 3.70 6.92
C VAL A 152 -24.33 2.66 7.74
N ALA A 153 -25.01 1.87 8.56
CA ALA A 153 -24.37 0.79 9.29
C ALA A 153 -23.91 -0.32 8.33
N GLY A 154 -22.83 -1.03 8.67
CA GLY A 154 -22.49 -2.28 8.00
C GLY A 154 -23.55 -3.36 8.27
N GLU A 155 -23.83 -4.18 7.26
CA GLU A 155 -24.82 -5.27 7.34
C GLU A 155 -24.17 -6.65 7.57
N GLY A 156 -22.82 -6.71 7.62
CA GLY A 156 -22.04 -7.94 7.72
C GLY A 156 -21.66 -8.35 9.15
N GLU A 157 -20.65 -9.21 9.24
CA GLU A 157 -20.11 -9.67 10.53
C GLU A 157 -19.52 -8.50 11.34
N LYS A 158 -19.69 -8.53 12.65
CA LYS A 158 -19.03 -7.57 13.54
C LYS A 158 -17.54 -7.91 13.71
N VAL A 159 -16.69 -6.95 13.39
CA VAL A 159 -15.23 -7.03 13.57
C VAL A 159 -14.83 -6.15 14.76
N PRO A 160 -14.14 -6.68 15.78
CA PRO A 160 -13.65 -5.89 16.92
C PRO A 160 -12.44 -5.03 16.52
N VAL A 161 -12.45 -3.77 16.92
CA VAL A 161 -11.35 -2.81 16.76
C VAL A 161 -10.67 -2.63 18.12
N TYR A 162 -9.35 -2.84 18.18
CA TYR A 162 -8.59 -2.89 19.44
C TYR A 162 -7.75 -1.64 19.69
N ASN A 163 -7.52 -1.34 20.97
CA ASN A 163 -6.48 -0.41 21.44
C ASN A 163 -5.17 -1.20 21.64
N PRO A 164 -4.15 -1.06 20.78
CA PRO A 164 -2.93 -1.86 20.87
C PRO A 164 -2.06 -1.54 22.10
N ALA A 165 -2.33 -0.45 22.84
CA ALA A 165 -1.62 -0.11 24.07
C ALA A 165 -2.17 -0.81 25.34
N THR A 166 -3.36 -1.44 25.24
CA THR A 166 -4.00 -2.18 26.34
C THR A 166 -4.50 -3.57 25.98
N GLY A 167 -4.78 -3.84 24.70
CA GLY A 167 -5.41 -5.08 24.22
C GLY A 167 -6.94 -5.09 24.34
N GLU A 168 -7.53 -3.99 24.82
CA GLU A 168 -8.98 -3.85 25.00
C GLU A 168 -9.68 -3.54 23.66
N VAL A 169 -10.93 -3.99 23.52
CA VAL A 169 -11.80 -3.60 22.39
C VAL A 169 -12.27 -2.16 22.61
N ILE A 170 -12.09 -1.32 21.59
CA ILE A 170 -12.59 0.07 21.56
C ILE A 170 -14.09 0.06 21.21
N LEU A 171 -14.44 -0.67 20.14
CA LEU A 171 -15.81 -1.04 19.75
C LEU A 171 -15.79 -2.20 18.75
N GLU A 172 -16.97 -2.78 18.51
CA GLU A 172 -17.23 -3.65 17.37
C GLU A 172 -17.87 -2.84 16.23
N ILE A 173 -17.45 -3.07 14.99
CA ILE A 173 -18.03 -2.45 13.80
C ILE A 173 -18.51 -3.55 12.87
N ALA A 174 -19.75 -3.47 12.39
CA ALA A 174 -20.24 -4.39 11.36
C ALA A 174 -19.55 -4.08 10.01
N GLU A 175 -19.00 -5.09 9.35
CA GLU A 175 -18.38 -4.91 8.04
C GLU A 175 -19.41 -4.74 6.90
N ALA A 176 -18.96 -4.22 5.76
CA ALA A 176 -19.78 -4.12 4.57
C ALA A 176 -20.13 -5.53 4.04
N THR A 177 -21.39 -5.75 3.66
CA THR A 177 -21.75 -6.95 2.87
C THR A 177 -21.27 -6.79 1.42
N ALA A 178 -21.23 -7.91 0.68
CA ALA A 178 -20.97 -7.85 -0.77
C ALA A 178 -21.99 -6.95 -1.51
N ALA A 179 -23.24 -6.88 -1.02
CA ALA A 179 -24.27 -5.98 -1.56
C ALA A 179 -23.97 -4.48 -1.25
N GLN A 180 -23.44 -4.18 -0.06
CA GLN A 180 -22.98 -2.82 0.26
C GLN A 180 -21.71 -2.42 -0.52
N VAL A 181 -20.82 -3.37 -0.82
CA VAL A 181 -19.67 -3.16 -1.73
C VAL A 181 -20.15 -2.83 -3.14
N ASP A 182 -21.06 -3.64 -3.69
CA ASP A 182 -21.69 -3.43 -5.01
C ASP A 182 -22.37 -2.05 -5.07
N ALA A 183 -23.26 -1.75 -4.11
CA ALA A 183 -23.98 -0.48 -4.04
C ALA A 183 -23.05 0.75 -3.98
N ALA A 184 -21.91 0.65 -3.29
CA ALA A 184 -20.91 1.72 -3.23
C ALA A 184 -20.14 1.90 -4.56
N VAL A 185 -19.84 0.82 -5.28
CA VAL A 185 -19.20 0.92 -6.61
C VAL A 185 -20.19 1.40 -7.66
N GLU A 186 -21.45 0.93 -7.63
CA GLU A 186 -22.53 1.43 -8.49
C GLU A 186 -22.85 2.91 -8.21
N ALA A 187 -22.76 3.38 -6.97
CA ALA A 187 -22.84 4.80 -6.63
C ALA A 187 -21.69 5.61 -7.22
N ALA A 188 -20.45 5.11 -7.12
CA ALA A 188 -19.28 5.76 -7.71
C ALA A 188 -19.32 5.79 -9.25
N ASP A 189 -19.87 4.77 -9.89
CA ASP A 189 -20.02 4.68 -11.34
C ASP A 189 -21.07 5.69 -11.85
N ARG A 190 -22.25 5.76 -11.21
CA ARG A 190 -23.27 6.79 -11.53
C ARG A 190 -22.78 8.22 -11.28
N ALA A 191 -21.99 8.43 -10.22
CA ALA A 191 -21.43 9.75 -9.91
C ALA A 191 -20.36 10.20 -10.92
N PHE A 192 -19.66 9.25 -11.55
CA PHE A 192 -18.52 9.51 -12.42
C PHE A 192 -18.88 10.31 -13.67
N ASP A 193 -20.04 10.05 -14.30
CA ASP A 193 -20.47 10.74 -15.52
C ASP A 193 -20.56 12.26 -15.32
N ALA A 194 -21.06 12.71 -14.17
CA ALA A 194 -21.12 14.13 -13.82
C ALA A 194 -19.79 14.65 -13.23
N TRP A 195 -19.15 13.88 -12.35
CA TRP A 195 -17.95 14.31 -11.64
C TRP A 195 -16.73 14.46 -12.54
N SER A 196 -16.54 13.55 -13.51
CA SER A 196 -15.43 13.60 -14.48
C SER A 196 -15.48 14.87 -15.36
N GLN A 197 -16.68 15.33 -15.70
CA GLN A 197 -16.93 16.53 -16.51
C GLN A 197 -16.82 17.85 -15.74
N THR A 198 -16.62 17.81 -14.42
CA THR A 198 -16.41 19.04 -13.62
C THR A 198 -15.14 19.78 -14.04
N THR A 199 -15.12 21.09 -13.80
CA THR A 199 -13.88 21.86 -14.01
C THR A 199 -12.83 21.49 -12.94
N PRO A 200 -11.53 21.55 -13.27
CA PRO A 200 -10.46 21.40 -12.27
C PRO A 200 -10.55 22.40 -11.10
N LYS A 201 -11.14 23.58 -11.32
CA LYS A 201 -11.45 24.54 -10.26
C LYS A 201 -12.44 23.95 -9.25
N THR A 202 -13.56 23.40 -9.72
CA THR A 202 -14.61 22.81 -8.88
C THR A 202 -14.05 21.70 -7.98
N ARG A 203 -13.20 20.83 -8.53
CA ARG A 203 -12.58 19.74 -7.76
C ARG A 203 -11.56 20.25 -6.74
N ALA A 204 -10.77 21.26 -7.11
CA ALA A 204 -9.87 21.94 -6.18
C ALA A 204 -10.63 22.58 -5.00
N GLU A 205 -11.79 23.20 -5.25
CA GLU A 205 -12.62 23.83 -4.21
C GLU A 205 -13.20 22.80 -3.22
N CYS A 206 -13.59 21.60 -3.68
CA CYS A 206 -13.98 20.49 -2.78
C CYS A 206 -12.78 19.95 -1.97
N LEU A 207 -11.60 19.81 -2.59
CA LEU A 207 -10.39 19.35 -1.90
C LEU A 207 -9.89 20.33 -0.84
N LEU A 208 -9.96 21.64 -1.09
CA LEU A 208 -9.64 22.67 -0.08
C LEU A 208 -10.62 22.64 1.09
N LYS A 209 -11.93 22.56 0.82
CA LYS A 209 -12.95 22.41 1.88
C LYS A 209 -12.70 21.17 2.76
N LEU A 210 -12.29 20.05 2.15
CA LEU A 210 -11.95 18.84 2.91
C LEU A 210 -10.68 19.04 3.75
N ALA A 211 -9.65 19.68 3.20
CA ALA A 211 -8.43 20.01 3.94
C ALA A 211 -8.73 20.89 5.17
N ASP A 212 -9.60 21.89 5.02
CA ASP A 212 -9.97 22.80 6.10
C ASP A 212 -10.88 22.12 7.13
N ALA A 213 -11.79 21.22 6.71
CA ALA A 213 -12.59 20.39 7.61
C ALA A 213 -11.74 19.40 8.44
N ILE A 214 -10.72 18.79 7.82
CA ILE A 214 -9.71 17.97 8.52
C ILE A 214 -8.91 18.84 9.49
N SER A 215 -8.47 20.02 9.06
CA SER A 215 -7.70 20.96 9.89
C SER A 215 -8.49 21.43 11.11
N ALA A 216 -9.80 21.64 10.99
CA ALA A 216 -10.70 22.01 12.09
C ALA A 216 -10.98 20.85 13.07
N GLN A 217 -10.71 19.61 12.68
CA GLN A 217 -10.89 18.39 13.48
C GLN A 217 -9.57 17.68 13.79
N ALA A 218 -8.43 18.37 13.62
CA ALA A 218 -7.11 17.76 13.68
C ALA A 218 -6.81 17.09 15.02
N GLU A 219 -7.21 17.71 16.14
CA GLU A 219 -7.05 17.08 17.46
C GLU A 219 -7.90 15.81 17.59
N THR A 220 -9.19 15.86 17.23
CA THR A 220 -10.10 14.70 17.23
C THR A 220 -9.53 13.53 16.41
N LEU A 221 -9.07 13.82 15.20
CA LEU A 221 -8.50 12.82 14.28
C LEU A 221 -7.20 12.24 14.84
N ALA A 222 -6.30 13.07 15.38
CA ALA A 222 -5.08 12.59 16.03
C ALA A 222 -5.36 11.77 17.30
N GLN A 223 -6.38 12.13 18.08
CA GLN A 223 -6.83 11.37 19.23
C GLN A 223 -7.39 9.99 18.83
N LEU A 224 -8.08 9.87 17.69
CA LEU A 224 -8.53 8.58 17.15
C LEU A 224 -7.36 7.74 16.60
N GLU A 225 -6.46 8.34 15.81
CA GLU A 225 -5.30 7.64 15.25
C GLU A 225 -4.37 7.10 16.35
N SER A 226 -4.12 7.91 17.39
CA SER A 226 -3.34 7.52 18.57
C SER A 226 -4.01 6.43 19.41
N LEU A 227 -5.35 6.44 19.51
CA LEU A 227 -6.10 5.37 20.19
C LEU A 227 -6.01 4.05 19.42
N ASN A 228 -6.21 4.10 18.10
CA ASN A 228 -6.37 2.91 17.27
C ASN A 228 -5.02 2.29 16.86
N CYS A 229 -3.98 3.11 16.66
CA CYS A 229 -2.65 2.67 16.22
C CYS A 229 -1.62 2.61 17.36
N GLY A 230 -1.93 3.11 18.55
CA GLY A 230 -1.00 3.18 19.69
C GLY A 230 0.10 4.25 19.57
N LYS A 231 0.06 5.08 18.51
CA LYS A 231 1.06 6.12 18.25
C LYS A 231 1.13 7.19 19.36
N PRO A 232 2.30 7.79 19.62
CA PRO A 232 2.40 8.95 20.49
C PRO A 232 1.57 10.12 19.94
N LEU A 233 0.57 10.57 20.70
CA LEU A 233 -0.39 11.60 20.26
C LEU A 233 0.28 12.89 19.76
N HIS A 234 1.39 13.31 20.38
CA HIS A 234 2.11 14.52 19.96
C HIS A 234 2.76 14.40 18.58
N CYS A 235 3.25 13.21 18.20
CA CYS A 235 3.75 12.95 16.84
C CYS A 235 2.61 13.04 15.82
N VAL A 236 1.45 12.45 16.13
CA VAL A 236 0.30 12.52 15.22
C VAL A 236 -0.19 13.98 15.03
N ILE A 237 -0.25 14.76 16.12
CA ILE A 237 -0.66 16.17 16.07
C ILE A 237 0.35 17.04 15.31
N ASN A 238 1.65 16.86 15.54
CA ASN A 238 2.70 17.75 15.02
C ASN A 238 3.22 17.35 13.64
N ASP A 239 3.23 16.05 13.33
CA ASP A 239 3.89 15.50 12.14
C ASP A 239 2.83 15.04 11.12
N GLU A 240 1.90 14.18 11.54
CA GLU A 240 0.95 13.54 10.62
C GLU A 240 -0.18 14.48 10.19
N MET A 241 -0.86 15.15 11.13
CA MET A 241 -2.02 16.00 10.78
C MET A 241 -1.67 17.17 9.85
N PRO A 242 -0.55 17.90 10.00
CA PRO A 242 -0.17 18.93 9.04
C PRO A 242 0.11 18.37 7.64
N ALA A 243 0.80 17.22 7.56
CA ALA A 243 1.08 16.55 6.29
C ALA A 243 -0.20 16.04 5.60
N ILE A 244 -1.17 15.51 6.37
CA ILE A 244 -2.48 15.08 5.87
C ILE A 244 -3.24 16.26 5.26
N VAL A 245 -3.29 17.41 5.94
CA VAL A 245 -3.94 18.64 5.45
C VAL A 245 -3.23 19.19 4.21
N ASP A 246 -1.89 19.18 4.21
CA ASP A 246 -1.10 19.67 3.07
C ASP A 246 -1.29 18.81 1.81
N VAL A 247 -1.37 17.48 1.93
CA VAL A 247 -1.67 16.58 0.79
C VAL A 247 -2.94 16.99 0.04
N PHE A 248 -4.02 17.32 0.75
CA PHE A 248 -5.26 17.77 0.11
C PHE A 248 -5.11 19.18 -0.52
N ARG A 249 -4.38 20.10 0.11
CA ARG A 249 -4.10 21.45 -0.43
C ARG A 249 -3.20 21.39 -1.66
N PHE A 250 -2.15 20.58 -1.63
CA PHE A 250 -1.25 20.30 -2.75
C PHE A 250 -2.02 19.74 -3.96
N PHE A 251 -2.83 18.70 -3.77
CA PHE A 251 -3.58 18.10 -4.88
C PHE A 251 -4.72 18.99 -5.40
N ALA A 252 -5.29 19.88 -4.57
CA ALA A 252 -6.18 20.94 -5.04
C ALA A 252 -5.46 21.91 -6.01
N GLY A 253 -4.22 22.28 -5.72
CA GLY A 253 -3.36 23.02 -6.65
C GLY A 253 -3.05 22.20 -7.91
N ALA A 254 -2.52 20.99 -7.73
CA ALA A 254 -2.07 20.12 -8.82
C ALA A 254 -3.18 19.75 -9.82
N ALA A 255 -4.44 19.64 -9.37
CA ALA A 255 -5.60 19.44 -10.23
C ALA A 255 -5.67 20.46 -11.39
N ARG A 256 -5.24 21.69 -11.13
CA ARG A 256 -5.28 22.83 -12.07
C ARG A 256 -3.99 23.02 -12.86
N CYS A 257 -2.96 22.20 -12.60
CA CYS A 257 -1.60 22.34 -13.14
C CYS A 257 -1.16 21.10 -13.95
N LEU A 258 -2.10 20.30 -14.45
CA LEU A 258 -1.80 19.14 -15.29
C LEU A 258 -1.10 19.55 -16.60
N PRO A 259 0.16 19.13 -16.85
CA PRO A 259 0.86 19.47 -18.08
C PRO A 259 0.33 18.63 -19.26
N GLY A 260 0.56 19.12 -20.47
CA GLY A 260 0.31 18.42 -21.73
C GLY A 260 1.38 18.76 -22.78
N MET A 261 1.40 18.03 -23.88
CA MET A 261 2.15 18.47 -25.08
C MET A 261 1.42 19.65 -25.71
N ALA A 262 2.16 20.54 -26.38
CA ALA A 262 1.56 21.57 -27.22
C ALA A 262 0.66 20.92 -28.29
N ALA A 263 -0.51 21.51 -28.54
CA ALA A 263 -1.35 21.10 -29.66
C ALA A 263 -0.84 21.75 -30.96
N GLY A 264 -0.90 21.03 -32.08
CA GLY A 264 -0.42 21.54 -33.37
C GLY A 264 -0.29 20.45 -34.44
N GLU A 265 0.14 20.88 -35.63
CA GLU A 265 0.35 20.02 -36.80
C GLU A 265 1.73 19.35 -36.73
N TYR A 266 1.77 18.18 -36.07
CA TYR A 266 2.92 17.26 -36.12
C TYR A 266 2.96 16.43 -37.40
N LEU A 267 1.88 16.49 -38.18
CA LEU A 267 1.72 16.04 -39.55
C LEU A 267 0.90 17.12 -40.28
N GLU A 268 1.28 17.46 -41.50
CA GLU A 268 0.65 18.52 -42.31
C GLU A 268 -0.86 18.27 -42.49
N GLY A 269 -1.70 19.26 -42.14
CA GLY A 269 -3.16 19.14 -42.17
C GLY A 269 -3.78 18.37 -41.00
N HIS A 270 -3.00 17.90 -40.03
CA HIS A 270 -3.46 17.05 -38.92
C HIS A 270 -3.12 17.62 -37.53
N THR A 271 -4.01 18.45 -36.98
CA THR A 271 -3.92 18.96 -35.60
C THR A 271 -3.97 17.82 -34.58
N SER A 272 -2.85 17.60 -33.90
CA SER A 272 -2.73 16.65 -32.78
C SER A 272 -2.85 17.38 -31.44
N MET A 273 -3.47 16.75 -30.45
CA MET A 273 -3.57 17.25 -29.07
C MET A 273 -3.61 16.08 -28.07
N ILE A 274 -3.16 16.31 -26.84
CA ILE A 274 -3.13 15.29 -25.78
C ILE A 274 -3.97 15.76 -24.58
N ARG A 275 -4.81 14.86 -24.07
CA ARG A 275 -5.62 15.06 -22.86
C ARG A 275 -5.17 14.15 -21.71
N ARG A 276 -5.61 14.47 -20.49
CA ARG A 276 -5.44 13.68 -19.27
C ARG A 276 -6.77 13.60 -18.53
N ASP A 277 -7.64 12.75 -19.06
CA ASP A 277 -8.98 12.50 -18.51
C ASP A 277 -8.94 11.36 -17.45
N PRO A 278 -9.87 11.33 -16.48
CA PRO A 278 -9.89 10.34 -15.41
C PRO A 278 -10.20 8.91 -15.88
N VAL A 279 -9.90 7.92 -15.05
CA VAL A 279 -9.96 6.48 -15.41
C VAL A 279 -11.27 5.79 -15.05
N GLY A 280 -12.17 6.42 -14.29
CA GLY A 280 -13.44 5.84 -13.83
C GLY A 280 -13.51 5.68 -12.32
N VAL A 281 -14.11 4.59 -11.84
CA VAL A 281 -14.11 4.23 -10.42
C VAL A 281 -12.76 3.67 -9.99
N VAL A 282 -12.22 4.21 -8.89
CA VAL A 282 -10.96 3.77 -8.27
C VAL A 282 -11.25 3.07 -6.95
N ALA A 283 -10.81 1.82 -6.81
CA ALA A 283 -10.77 1.13 -5.53
C ALA A 283 -9.47 1.46 -4.80
N SER A 284 -9.56 1.89 -3.54
CA SER A 284 -8.41 2.22 -2.70
C SER A 284 -8.35 1.30 -1.48
N ILE A 285 -7.22 0.64 -1.27
CA ILE A 285 -6.98 -0.23 -0.11
C ILE A 285 -5.83 0.37 0.70
N ALA A 286 -6.13 0.89 1.90
CA ALA A 286 -5.16 1.52 2.78
C ALA A 286 -4.70 0.58 3.91
N PRO A 287 -3.42 0.64 4.32
CA PRO A 287 -2.86 -0.16 5.41
C PRO A 287 -3.15 0.48 6.77
N TRP A 288 -2.65 -0.16 7.83
CA TRP A 288 -2.89 0.21 9.22
C TRP A 288 -1.83 1.11 9.86
N ASN A 289 -0.67 1.30 9.24
CA ASN A 289 0.45 2.00 9.87
C ASN A 289 0.34 3.53 9.82
N TYR A 290 -0.34 4.09 8.82
CA TYR A 290 -0.72 5.51 8.76
C TYR A 290 -2.13 5.66 8.16
N PRO A 291 -3.20 5.21 8.86
CA PRO A 291 -4.53 5.05 8.27
C PRO A 291 -5.06 6.31 7.55
N LEU A 292 -5.02 7.47 8.21
CA LEU A 292 -5.56 8.71 7.65
C LEU A 292 -4.66 9.31 6.57
N MET A 293 -3.34 9.21 6.72
CA MET A 293 -2.39 9.69 5.71
C MET A 293 -2.45 8.84 4.43
N MET A 294 -2.58 7.52 4.55
CA MET A 294 -2.73 6.62 3.41
C MET A 294 -4.10 6.76 2.75
N ALA A 295 -5.14 7.13 3.50
CA ALA A 295 -6.41 7.56 2.93
C ALA A 295 -6.23 8.86 2.11
N ALA A 296 -5.56 9.88 2.67
CA ALA A 296 -5.28 11.14 1.98
C ALA A 296 -4.47 10.95 0.69
N TRP A 297 -3.36 10.17 0.75
CA TRP A 297 -2.50 9.86 -0.40
C TRP A 297 -3.22 9.13 -1.54
N LYS A 298 -4.34 8.46 -1.26
CA LYS A 298 -5.15 7.76 -2.29
C LYS A 298 -6.34 8.59 -2.77
N LEU A 299 -7.06 9.23 -1.86
CA LEU A 299 -8.23 10.06 -2.15
C LEU A 299 -7.84 11.33 -2.91
N ALA A 300 -6.88 12.11 -2.41
CA ALA A 300 -6.56 13.43 -2.93
C ALA A 300 -6.15 13.43 -4.43
N PRO A 301 -5.21 12.60 -4.92
CA PRO A 301 -4.88 12.56 -6.35
C PRO A 301 -6.01 11.99 -7.22
N ALA A 302 -6.74 10.97 -6.73
CA ALA A 302 -7.82 10.35 -7.50
C ALA A 302 -8.96 11.35 -7.73
N LEU A 303 -9.37 12.07 -6.68
CA LEU A 303 -10.40 13.10 -6.74
C LEU A 303 -9.93 14.32 -7.55
N ALA A 304 -8.68 14.78 -7.39
CA ALA A 304 -8.11 15.86 -8.19
C ALA A 304 -8.19 15.59 -9.70
N ALA A 305 -7.85 14.37 -10.11
CA ALA A 305 -7.95 13.94 -11.50
C ALA A 305 -9.40 13.81 -12.03
N GLY A 306 -10.41 13.74 -11.15
CA GLY A 306 -11.83 13.61 -11.54
C GLY A 306 -12.38 12.19 -11.48
N ASN A 307 -11.74 11.30 -10.73
CA ASN A 307 -12.27 9.95 -10.46
C ASN A 307 -13.23 9.97 -9.27
N CYS A 308 -14.12 8.98 -9.22
CA CYS A 308 -14.88 8.64 -8.01
C CYS A 308 -14.19 7.48 -7.28
N VAL A 309 -14.23 7.47 -5.95
CA VAL A 309 -13.41 6.56 -5.13
C VAL A 309 -14.28 5.74 -4.17
N VAL A 310 -13.98 4.45 -4.09
CA VAL A 310 -14.44 3.57 -3.02
C VAL A 310 -13.20 3.13 -2.23
N ILE A 311 -13.09 3.51 -0.96
CA ILE A 311 -11.92 3.22 -0.11
C ILE A 311 -12.27 2.25 1.02
N LYS A 312 -11.39 1.26 1.23
CA LYS A 312 -11.35 0.39 2.41
C LYS A 312 -10.09 0.72 3.24
N PRO A 313 -10.21 1.19 4.49
CA PRO A 313 -9.09 1.23 5.43
C PRO A 313 -8.73 -0.19 5.89
N SER A 314 -7.63 -0.37 6.60
CA SER A 314 -7.34 -1.66 7.21
C SER A 314 -8.37 -1.99 8.30
N GLU A 315 -8.79 -3.24 8.35
CA GLU A 315 -9.77 -3.80 9.27
C GLU A 315 -9.40 -3.59 10.76
N ILE A 316 -8.11 -3.47 11.08
CA ILE A 316 -7.66 -3.20 12.45
C ILE A 316 -7.61 -1.70 12.81
N THR A 317 -7.67 -0.80 11.83
CA THR A 317 -7.56 0.66 12.04
C THR A 317 -8.53 1.51 11.20
N PRO A 318 -9.85 1.42 11.43
CA PRO A 318 -10.83 2.13 10.62
C PRO A 318 -11.20 3.55 11.11
N LEU A 319 -10.97 3.88 12.38
CA LEU A 319 -11.72 4.96 13.06
C LEU A 319 -11.53 6.35 12.45
N THR A 320 -10.31 6.69 12.03
CA THR A 320 -10.04 7.97 11.34
C THR A 320 -10.57 8.02 9.92
N ALA A 321 -10.61 6.90 9.20
CA ALA A 321 -11.22 6.83 7.88
C ALA A 321 -12.75 6.95 7.94
N LEU A 322 -13.40 6.36 8.95
CA LEU A 322 -14.84 6.52 9.18
C LEU A 322 -15.18 7.94 9.68
N LYS A 323 -14.33 8.56 10.50
CA LYS A 323 -14.48 10.00 10.84
C LYS A 323 -14.25 10.91 9.63
N LEU A 324 -13.28 10.61 8.76
CA LEU A 324 -13.10 11.30 7.48
C LEU A 324 -14.35 11.18 6.58
N ALA A 325 -15.02 10.03 6.60
CA ALA A 325 -16.24 9.79 5.85
C ALA A 325 -17.38 10.73 6.29
N GLU A 326 -17.54 10.95 7.60
CA GLU A 326 -18.46 11.94 8.16
C GLU A 326 -18.13 13.36 7.70
N LEU A 327 -16.85 13.76 7.74
CA LEU A 327 -16.41 15.10 7.33
C LEU A 327 -16.53 15.35 5.83
N ALA A 328 -16.34 14.31 5.00
CA ALA A 328 -16.42 14.41 3.54
C ALA A 328 -17.86 14.37 2.99
N LYS A 329 -18.81 13.83 3.78
CA LYS A 329 -20.20 13.50 3.39
C LYS A 329 -20.89 14.60 2.59
N ASP A 330 -20.81 15.85 3.05
CA ASP A 330 -21.52 17.00 2.46
C ASP A 330 -20.60 17.94 1.65
N ILE A 331 -19.34 17.55 1.43
CA ILE A 331 -18.34 18.34 0.68
C ILE A 331 -18.29 17.96 -0.80
N PHE A 332 -18.60 16.70 -1.12
CA PHE A 332 -18.58 16.13 -2.48
C PHE A 332 -20.00 15.68 -2.88
N PRO A 333 -20.31 15.61 -4.20
CA PRO A 333 -21.54 14.99 -4.66
C PRO A 333 -21.68 13.53 -4.22
N GLU A 334 -22.91 13.06 -4.07
CA GLU A 334 -23.20 11.67 -3.69
C GLU A 334 -22.45 10.67 -4.57
N GLY A 335 -21.86 9.64 -3.96
CA GLY A 335 -21.13 8.58 -4.66
C GLY A 335 -19.71 8.95 -5.11
N VAL A 336 -19.30 10.23 -5.10
CA VAL A 336 -17.92 10.63 -5.48
C VAL A 336 -16.87 10.10 -4.51
N ILE A 337 -17.22 10.02 -3.21
CA ILE A 337 -16.45 9.32 -2.18
C ILE A 337 -17.39 8.33 -1.49
N ASN A 338 -16.95 7.08 -1.36
CA ASN A 338 -17.58 6.07 -0.54
C ASN A 338 -16.50 5.44 0.35
N VAL A 339 -16.80 5.24 1.63
CA VAL A 339 -15.89 4.66 2.63
C VAL A 339 -16.53 3.41 3.20
N LEU A 340 -15.89 2.28 2.94
CA LEU A 340 -16.32 0.96 3.41
C LEU A 340 -15.44 0.50 4.58
N PHE A 341 -15.87 -0.53 5.29
CA PHE A 341 -15.12 -1.20 6.34
C PHE A 341 -15.28 -2.72 6.19
N GLY A 342 -14.27 -3.48 6.62
CA GLY A 342 -14.30 -4.94 6.62
C GLY A 342 -12.97 -5.59 6.27
N ARG A 343 -12.94 -6.91 6.32
CA ARG A 343 -11.73 -7.72 6.13
C ARG A 343 -11.33 -7.82 4.66
N GLY A 344 -10.06 -8.13 4.41
CA GLY A 344 -9.49 -8.26 3.06
C GLY A 344 -10.32 -9.18 2.15
N LYS A 345 -10.67 -10.39 2.61
CA LYS A 345 -11.42 -11.37 1.81
C LYS A 345 -12.90 -11.05 1.59
N THR A 346 -13.56 -10.42 2.57
CA THR A 346 -15.02 -10.21 2.53
C THR A 346 -15.40 -8.88 1.89
N VAL A 347 -14.52 -7.88 1.95
CA VAL A 347 -14.77 -6.52 1.43
C VAL A 347 -13.72 -6.07 0.42
N GLY A 348 -12.44 -6.40 0.62
CA GLY A 348 -11.36 -6.04 -0.31
C GLY A 348 -11.41 -6.82 -1.64
N ASP A 349 -11.59 -8.13 -1.58
CA ASP A 349 -11.59 -8.98 -2.78
C ASP A 349 -12.82 -8.74 -3.68
N PRO A 350 -14.07 -8.58 -3.18
CA PRO A 350 -15.20 -8.18 -4.03
C PRO A 350 -15.02 -6.78 -4.63
N LEU A 351 -14.54 -5.81 -3.84
CA LEU A 351 -14.29 -4.44 -4.30
C LEU A 351 -13.25 -4.40 -5.44
N THR A 352 -12.16 -5.15 -5.28
CA THR A 352 -11.07 -5.14 -6.27
C THR A 352 -11.37 -6.00 -7.51
N ALA A 353 -12.25 -7.01 -7.41
CA ALA A 353 -12.78 -7.72 -8.57
C ALA A 353 -13.77 -6.87 -9.40
N HIS A 354 -14.57 -6.01 -8.76
CA HIS A 354 -15.78 -5.42 -9.32
C HIS A 354 -15.63 -4.90 -10.75
N VAL A 355 -16.57 -5.25 -11.64
CA VAL A 355 -16.44 -5.05 -13.10
C VAL A 355 -16.29 -3.57 -13.51
N LYS A 356 -16.92 -2.67 -12.76
CA LYS A 356 -16.85 -1.20 -12.96
C LYS A 356 -15.60 -0.54 -12.40
N VAL A 357 -14.87 -1.16 -11.46
CA VAL A 357 -13.59 -0.63 -10.98
C VAL A 357 -12.55 -0.72 -12.09
N ARG A 358 -11.93 0.41 -12.43
CA ARG A 358 -10.96 0.55 -13.53
C ARG A 358 -9.52 0.68 -13.06
N MET A 359 -9.33 1.04 -11.78
CA MET A 359 -8.03 1.13 -11.15
C MET A 359 -8.09 0.68 -9.69
N VAL A 360 -7.07 -0.03 -9.23
CA VAL A 360 -6.87 -0.41 -7.83
C VAL A 360 -5.59 0.22 -7.29
N SER A 361 -5.68 0.89 -6.14
CA SER A 361 -4.57 1.51 -5.42
C SER A 361 -4.36 0.84 -4.06
N LEU A 362 -3.35 -0.02 -3.96
CA LEU A 362 -2.95 -0.68 -2.71
C LEU A 362 -1.75 0.03 -2.09
N THR A 363 -1.74 0.16 -0.77
CA THR A 363 -0.48 0.18 0.01
C THR A 363 -0.58 -0.95 1.04
N GLY A 364 0.43 -1.82 1.14
CA GLY A 364 0.33 -3.05 1.94
C GLY A 364 1.51 -4.00 1.76
N SER A 365 1.26 -5.31 1.93
CA SER A 365 2.32 -6.33 1.81
C SER A 365 2.53 -6.80 0.36
N ILE A 366 3.73 -7.31 0.05
CA ILE A 366 4.03 -7.96 -1.24
C ILE A 366 3.04 -9.09 -1.55
N ALA A 367 2.65 -9.90 -0.56
CA ALA A 367 1.68 -10.98 -0.75
C ALA A 367 0.29 -10.45 -1.13
N THR A 368 -0.16 -9.37 -0.49
CA THR A 368 -1.42 -8.67 -0.83
C THR A 368 -1.34 -8.03 -2.23
N GLY A 369 -0.19 -7.46 -2.59
CA GLY A 369 0.05 -6.90 -3.92
C GLY A 369 -0.01 -7.97 -5.02
N ALA A 370 0.71 -9.08 -4.84
CA ALA A 370 0.67 -10.21 -5.76
C ALA A 370 -0.74 -10.80 -5.89
N HIS A 371 -1.49 -10.91 -4.78
CA HIS A 371 -2.90 -11.33 -4.80
C HIS A 371 -3.75 -10.40 -5.67
N ILE A 372 -3.74 -9.09 -5.39
CA ILE A 372 -4.56 -8.12 -6.14
C ILE A 372 -4.13 -8.03 -7.61
N ILE A 373 -2.84 -8.16 -7.94
CA ILE A 373 -2.37 -8.20 -9.34
C ILE A 373 -2.98 -9.43 -10.06
N GLY A 374 -2.92 -10.62 -9.47
CA GLY A 374 -3.54 -11.82 -10.05
C GLY A 374 -5.07 -11.71 -10.17
N HIS A 375 -5.71 -11.23 -9.11
CA HIS A 375 -7.18 -11.08 -8.99
C HIS A 375 -7.75 -10.04 -9.97
N THR A 376 -6.98 -9.01 -10.33
CA THR A 376 -7.40 -7.96 -11.27
C THR A 376 -7.01 -8.21 -12.72
N ALA A 377 -6.12 -9.18 -12.99
CA ALA A 377 -5.60 -9.47 -14.33
C ALA A 377 -6.69 -9.82 -15.35
N SER A 378 -7.75 -10.53 -14.94
CA SER A 378 -8.88 -10.95 -15.79
C SER A 378 -9.65 -9.79 -16.45
N SER A 379 -9.55 -8.57 -15.90
CA SER A 379 -10.18 -7.37 -16.45
C SER A 379 -9.19 -6.23 -16.77
N ILE A 380 -7.88 -6.54 -16.79
CA ILE A 380 -6.77 -5.63 -17.17
C ILE A 380 -6.89 -4.26 -16.44
N LYS A 381 -7.22 -4.29 -15.13
CA LYS A 381 -7.36 -3.06 -14.33
C LYS A 381 -5.99 -2.38 -14.19
N ARG A 382 -5.97 -1.05 -14.09
CA ARG A 382 -4.74 -0.33 -13.71
C ARG A 382 -4.41 -0.61 -12.24
N THR A 383 -3.16 -0.91 -11.94
CA THR A 383 -2.69 -1.14 -10.56
C THR A 383 -1.67 -0.09 -10.14
N HIS A 384 -1.84 0.48 -8.95
CA HIS A 384 -0.84 1.28 -8.27
C HIS A 384 -0.56 0.64 -6.90
N MET A 385 0.71 0.43 -6.58
CA MET A 385 1.16 -0.58 -5.62
C MET A 385 2.37 -0.07 -4.83
N GLU A 386 2.18 0.16 -3.53
CA GLU A 386 3.28 0.42 -2.59
C GLU A 386 3.38 -0.75 -1.60
N LEU A 387 4.44 -1.57 -1.72
CA LEU A 387 4.46 -2.94 -1.19
C LEU A 387 5.48 -3.19 -0.05
N GLY A 388 5.95 -2.11 0.58
CA GLY A 388 6.97 -2.15 1.63
C GLY A 388 8.41 -2.07 1.12
N GLY A 389 9.36 -1.91 2.04
CA GLY A 389 10.77 -1.70 1.72
C GLY A 389 11.73 -2.22 2.79
N LYS A 390 13.03 -2.23 2.46
CA LYS A 390 14.12 -2.55 3.39
C LYS A 390 15.27 -1.55 3.19
N ALA A 391 14.96 -0.29 3.47
CA ALA A 391 15.80 0.87 3.14
C ALA A 391 17.23 0.72 3.68
N PRO A 392 18.25 0.80 2.81
CA PRO A 392 19.64 0.84 3.25
C PRO A 392 20.00 2.25 3.74
N VAL A 393 20.64 2.33 4.90
CA VAL A 393 21.38 3.53 5.33
C VAL A 393 22.85 3.20 5.16
N ILE A 394 23.61 4.02 4.42
CA ILE A 394 25.03 3.79 4.15
C ILE A 394 25.83 4.92 4.79
N VAL A 395 26.74 4.55 5.69
CA VAL A 395 27.53 5.47 6.51
C VAL A 395 29.01 5.21 6.21
N PHE A 396 29.67 6.21 5.63
CA PHE A 396 31.09 6.18 5.29
C PHE A 396 31.94 6.68 6.48
N ASP A 397 33.26 6.41 6.45
CA ASP A 397 34.18 6.80 7.54
C ASP A 397 34.32 8.33 7.72
N ASP A 398 33.85 9.13 6.77
CA ASP A 398 33.84 10.61 6.78
C ASP A 398 32.49 11.23 7.18
N ALA A 399 31.50 10.41 7.56
CA ALA A 399 30.18 10.88 7.97
C ALA A 399 30.17 11.50 9.38
N ASP A 400 29.27 12.47 9.60
CA ASP A 400 28.93 12.96 10.94
C ASP A 400 28.17 11.88 11.72
N ILE A 401 28.90 11.14 12.57
CA ILE A 401 28.38 10.01 13.32
C ILE A 401 27.29 10.43 14.31
N ASP A 402 27.35 11.62 14.89
CA ASP A 402 26.33 12.06 15.84
C ASP A 402 25.03 12.49 15.13
N ALA A 403 25.12 13.17 13.98
CA ALA A 403 23.97 13.42 13.12
C ALA A 403 23.34 12.12 12.56
N VAL A 404 24.16 11.10 12.24
CA VAL A 404 23.69 9.77 11.83
C VAL A 404 22.97 9.07 12.99
N VAL A 405 23.49 9.16 14.22
CA VAL A 405 22.87 8.55 15.42
C VAL A 405 21.50 9.16 15.70
N ASP A 406 21.37 10.49 15.72
CA ASP A 406 20.07 11.15 15.94
C ASP A 406 19.08 10.89 14.79
N GLY A 407 19.57 10.88 13.55
CA GLY A 407 18.78 10.51 12.37
C GLY A 407 18.24 9.09 12.45
N VAL A 408 19.10 8.09 12.70
CA VAL A 408 18.69 6.68 12.77
C VAL A 408 17.84 6.39 14.02
N ARG A 409 18.14 7.01 15.17
CA ARG A 409 17.29 6.94 16.37
C ARG A 409 15.87 7.41 16.09
N THR A 410 15.71 8.39 15.19
CA THR A 410 14.41 8.89 14.75
C THR A 410 13.83 7.97 13.67
N PHE A 411 14.41 7.93 12.47
CA PHE A 411 13.83 7.27 11.30
C PHE A 411 13.85 5.72 11.35
N GLY A 412 14.57 5.12 12.30
CA GLY A 412 14.56 3.67 12.55
C GLY A 412 13.45 3.22 13.51
N PHE A 413 12.96 4.13 14.37
CA PHE A 413 12.08 3.81 15.50
C PHE A 413 10.78 4.63 15.55
N TYR A 414 10.66 5.67 14.70
CA TYR A 414 9.40 6.40 14.49
C TYR A 414 8.28 5.42 14.09
N ASN A 415 7.06 5.66 14.59
CA ASN A 415 5.93 4.73 14.45
C ASN A 415 6.25 3.28 14.90
N ALA A 416 7.16 3.12 15.88
CA ALA A 416 7.74 1.84 16.32
C ALA A 416 8.45 1.04 15.19
N GLY A 417 9.01 1.74 14.20
CA GLY A 417 9.64 1.12 13.03
C GLY A 417 8.66 0.55 11.99
N GLN A 418 7.35 0.79 12.17
CA GLN A 418 6.28 0.26 11.31
C GLN A 418 6.11 1.12 10.04
N ASP A 419 7.22 1.47 9.39
CA ASP A 419 7.28 2.34 8.22
C ASP A 419 7.92 1.62 7.03
N CYS A 420 7.37 1.81 5.83
CA CYS A 420 7.93 1.24 4.60
C CYS A 420 9.30 1.85 4.23
N THR A 421 9.59 3.04 4.76
CA THR A 421 10.83 3.81 4.57
C THR A 421 11.79 3.72 5.77
N ALA A 422 11.43 2.98 6.84
CA ALA A 422 12.19 2.91 8.08
C ALA A 422 13.69 2.62 7.85
N ALA A 423 14.55 3.32 8.60
CA ALA A 423 16.01 3.24 8.56
C ALA A 423 16.55 1.91 9.14
N CYS A 424 16.17 0.79 8.52
CA CYS A 424 16.12 -0.52 9.15
C CYS A 424 17.17 -1.52 8.63
N ARG A 425 18.17 -1.05 7.87
CA ARG A 425 19.34 -1.82 7.41
C ARG A 425 20.54 -0.89 7.25
N ILE A 426 21.33 -0.77 8.30
CA ILE A 426 22.48 0.15 8.36
C ILE A 426 23.73 -0.59 7.89
N TYR A 427 24.45 0.01 6.94
CA TYR A 427 25.78 -0.37 6.50
C TYR A 427 26.75 0.70 6.95
N ALA A 428 27.65 0.33 7.86
CA ALA A 428 28.65 1.22 8.42
C ALA A 428 30.03 0.81 7.91
N GLN A 429 30.84 1.77 7.47
CA GLN A 429 32.20 1.53 7.02
C GLN A 429 33.10 1.11 8.21
N GLN A 430 34.15 0.36 7.89
CA GLN A 430 34.92 -0.41 8.87
C GLN A 430 35.67 0.46 9.91
N GLY A 431 35.98 1.73 9.61
CA GLY A 431 36.64 2.64 10.54
C GLY A 431 35.71 3.22 11.60
N ILE A 432 34.42 3.41 11.27
CA ILE A 432 33.41 4.01 12.18
C ILE A 432 32.42 2.99 12.76
N TYR A 433 32.51 1.70 12.40
CA TYR A 433 31.54 0.66 12.76
C TYR A 433 31.27 0.58 14.28
N ASP A 434 32.30 0.35 15.10
CA ASP A 434 32.12 0.14 16.55
C ASP A 434 31.62 1.41 17.25
N GLN A 435 32.14 2.58 16.85
CA GLN A 435 31.74 3.89 17.38
C GLN A 435 30.26 4.19 17.10
N LEU A 436 29.79 3.89 15.88
CA LEU A 436 28.38 4.06 15.51
C LEU A 436 27.48 3.07 16.27
N VAL A 437 27.91 1.80 16.41
CA VAL A 437 27.14 0.79 17.15
C VAL A 437 27.01 1.16 18.63
N GLU A 438 28.09 1.63 19.28
CA GLU A 438 28.06 2.08 20.68
C GLU A 438 27.13 3.30 20.86
N LYS A 439 27.36 4.38 20.11
CA LYS A 439 26.58 5.62 20.21
C LYS A 439 25.10 5.37 19.89
N LEU A 440 24.79 4.62 18.82
CA LEU A 440 23.41 4.30 18.46
C LEU A 440 22.75 3.40 19.51
N GLY A 441 23.47 2.42 20.06
CA GLY A 441 22.97 1.58 21.15
C GLY A 441 22.53 2.39 22.38
N ALA A 442 23.39 3.32 22.84
CA ALA A 442 23.08 4.22 23.93
C ALA A 442 21.91 5.17 23.59
N ALA A 443 21.90 5.73 22.38
CA ALA A 443 20.86 6.65 21.92
C ALA A 443 19.48 5.97 21.81
N VAL A 444 19.42 4.72 21.34
CA VAL A 444 18.19 3.90 21.28
C VAL A 444 17.73 3.46 22.67
N ALA A 445 18.65 3.11 23.58
CA ALA A 445 18.31 2.75 24.96
C ALA A 445 17.62 3.88 25.76
N SER A 446 17.72 5.13 25.30
CA SER A 446 17.01 6.28 25.89
C SER A 446 15.52 6.40 25.49
N LEU A 447 15.03 5.59 24.55
CA LEU A 447 13.65 5.66 24.06
C LEU A 447 12.63 5.20 25.12
N LYS A 448 11.71 6.11 25.48
CA LYS A 448 10.70 5.86 26.51
C LYS A 448 9.48 5.14 25.93
N MET A 449 9.42 3.83 26.11
CA MET A 449 8.20 3.05 25.90
C MET A 449 7.17 3.39 26.99
N GLY A 450 5.90 3.58 26.62
CA GLY A 450 4.85 3.95 27.58
C GLY A 450 3.44 3.95 26.98
N ARG A 451 2.43 3.89 27.86
CA ARG A 451 1.01 3.99 27.48
C ARG A 451 0.58 5.43 27.26
N ARG A 452 -0.44 5.63 26.42
CA ARG A 452 -1.17 6.90 26.29
C ARG A 452 -1.75 7.31 27.65
N ARG A 453 -1.64 8.60 28.01
CA ARG A 453 -2.40 9.18 29.13
C ARG A 453 -3.89 9.17 28.74
N THR A 454 -4.75 8.61 29.59
CA THR A 454 -6.15 8.23 29.25
C THR A 454 -6.95 9.34 28.57
N LEU A 455 -7.81 8.93 27.61
CA LEU A 455 -8.86 9.79 27.04
C LEU A 455 -9.74 10.40 28.14
N PRO A 456 -10.34 11.58 27.92
CA PRO A 456 -11.38 12.08 28.80
C PRO A 456 -12.63 11.17 28.71
N PRO A 457 -13.36 10.97 29.83
CA PRO A 457 -14.35 9.89 29.98
C PRO A 457 -15.67 10.10 29.19
N ASN A 458 -15.75 11.11 28.32
CA ASN A 458 -16.92 11.44 27.51
C ASN A 458 -16.94 10.79 26.11
N TRP A 459 -15.93 9.96 25.77
CA TRP A 459 -15.82 9.23 24.50
C TRP A 459 -16.07 7.72 24.62
N VAL A 460 -16.32 7.20 25.83
CA VAL A 460 -16.55 5.76 26.10
C VAL A 460 -17.90 5.58 26.76
N ARG A 461 -18.97 5.60 25.95
CA ARG A 461 -20.36 5.24 26.27
C ARG A 461 -21.07 4.72 25.03
#